data_AF-A0A6V8LMN1-F1
#
_entry.id   AF-A0A6V8LMN1-F1
#
_cell.length_a   1.000
_cell.length_b   1.000
_cell.length_c   1.000
_cell.angle_alpha   90.00
_cell.angle_beta   90.00
_cell.angle_gamma   90.00
#
_symmetry.space_group_name_H-M   'P 1'
#
loop_
_entity.id
_entity.type
_entity.pdbx_description
1 polymer ?
#
loop_
_entity_poly.entity_id
_entity_poly.type
_entity_poly.pdbx_seq_one_letter_code
_entity_poly.pdbx_strand_id
1 'polypeptide(L)'
;MNTMLYTLWNRLLRLAGRSPAQAPVSREEAALAGLALLAARPQACGTPCPDAGSLAALAEGKLHGAPRDALLEHLEGCPDCRGLWIALASGAHAPSAESAIHEAATFRPLRWLAMPAAAGAAGLAAFLLFWPQAGGEPDPAFQAFLTTASGRMVASRGAEPGPPYLRGLRDDAAAAALPERSRAFAAGQWSVSASPPEGGEGAPRAWLRAPDGRADLQAWASAGYADYFELGQWLALRRLGCEGRVHLSAGESQEALSALARILARVERRRPASDLDKAALGALSACVGAGPVDCISLNRCSEELEGKLFAK
;
A
#
# COMPACT_ATOMS: atom_id res chain seq x y z
N MET A 1 4.03 50.94 -20.45
CA MET A 1 5.10 50.84 -19.44
C MET A 1 5.13 49.47 -18.72
N ASN A 2 4.79 48.35 -19.40
CA ASN A 2 4.70 47.00 -18.77
C ASN A 2 5.57 45.90 -19.43
N THR A 3 6.18 46.16 -20.59
CA THR A 3 6.93 45.12 -21.34
C THR A 3 8.37 44.93 -20.84
N MET A 4 8.98 45.96 -20.24
CA MET A 4 10.34 45.88 -19.69
C MET A 4 10.41 45.07 -18.39
N LEU A 5 9.40 45.16 -17.52
CA LEU A 5 9.37 44.40 -16.27
C LEU A 5 9.17 42.90 -16.50
N TYR A 6 8.33 42.51 -17.48
CA TYR A 6 8.09 41.11 -17.79
C TYR A 6 9.32 40.41 -18.42
N THR A 7 10.09 41.14 -19.23
CA THR A 7 11.32 40.63 -19.84
C THR A 7 12.45 40.53 -18.83
N LEU A 8 12.55 41.46 -17.88
CA LEU A 8 13.50 41.38 -16.77
C LEU A 8 13.19 40.20 -15.84
N TRP A 9 11.91 39.98 -15.51
CA TRP A 9 11.45 38.87 -14.67
C TRP A 9 11.75 37.50 -15.29
N ASN A 10 11.47 37.33 -16.60
CA ASN A 10 11.80 36.09 -17.31
C ASN A 10 13.30 35.84 -17.43
N ARG A 11 14.13 36.89 -17.46
CA ARG A 11 15.60 36.75 -17.46
C ARG A 11 16.12 36.30 -16.10
N LEU A 12 15.56 36.81 -15.01
CA LEU A 12 15.94 36.41 -13.65
C LEU A 12 15.54 34.96 -13.35
N LEU A 13 14.36 34.51 -13.81
CA LEU A 13 13.94 33.11 -13.68
C LEU A 13 14.86 32.14 -14.45
N ARG A 14 15.41 32.54 -15.61
CA ARG A 14 16.38 31.72 -16.35
C ARG A 14 17.77 31.67 -15.70
N LEU A 15 18.13 32.67 -14.91
CA LEU A 15 19.39 32.68 -14.17
C LEU A 15 19.28 31.89 -12.85
N ALA A 16 18.10 31.89 -12.21
CA ALA A 16 17.82 31.08 -11.02
C ALA A 16 17.69 29.58 -11.32
N GLY A 17 17.42 29.20 -12.58
CA GLY A 17 17.30 27.80 -13.03
C GLY A 17 18.61 27.13 -13.47
N ARG A 18 19.76 27.82 -13.40
CA ARG A 18 21.07 27.18 -13.68
C ARG A 18 21.65 26.61 -12.39
N SER A 19 21.26 25.38 -12.07
CA SER A 19 22.00 24.55 -11.13
C SER A 19 23.45 24.41 -11.64
N PRO A 20 24.48 24.63 -10.80
CA PRO A 20 25.83 24.25 -11.19
C PRO A 20 25.82 22.75 -11.45
N ALA A 21 26.30 22.34 -12.63
CA ALA A 21 26.45 20.94 -12.97
C ALA A 21 27.43 20.29 -11.98
N GLN A 22 26.90 19.73 -10.89
CA GLN A 22 27.65 18.86 -10.01
C GLN A 22 27.97 17.61 -10.81
N ALA A 23 29.25 17.24 -10.84
CA ALA A 23 29.70 15.99 -11.45
C ALA A 23 28.88 14.82 -10.87
N PRO A 24 28.51 13.81 -11.68
CA PRO A 24 27.79 12.66 -11.16
C PRO A 24 28.62 12.02 -10.05
N VAL A 25 28.11 12.08 -8.82
CA VAL A 25 28.66 11.33 -7.68
C VAL A 25 28.70 9.87 -8.10
N SER A 26 29.88 9.26 -8.01
CA SER A 26 30.05 7.89 -8.47
C SER A 26 29.13 6.96 -7.66
N ARG A 27 28.61 5.89 -8.28
CA ARG A 27 27.75 4.90 -7.57
C ARG A 27 28.43 4.35 -6.31
N GLU A 28 29.76 4.29 -6.34
CA GLU A 28 30.60 3.84 -5.25
C GLU A 28 30.58 4.80 -4.05
N GLU A 29 30.68 6.11 -4.29
CA GLU A 29 30.60 7.13 -3.23
C GLU A 29 29.22 7.21 -2.58
N ALA A 30 28.14 7.06 -3.37
CA ALA A 30 26.77 7.03 -2.84
C ALA A 30 26.50 5.79 -1.98
N ALA A 31 27.02 4.63 -2.38
CA ALA A 31 26.94 3.41 -1.59
C ALA A 31 27.73 3.53 -0.27
N LEU A 32 28.95 4.07 -0.32
CA LEU A 32 29.79 4.28 0.86
C LEU A 32 29.16 5.27 1.86
N ALA A 33 28.53 6.34 1.38
CA ALA A 33 27.84 7.31 2.23
C ALA A 33 26.61 6.69 2.94
N GLY A 34 25.83 5.87 2.24
CA GLY A 34 24.71 5.11 2.83
C GLY A 34 25.17 4.12 3.90
N LEU A 35 26.29 3.44 3.65
CA LEU A 35 26.90 2.50 4.59
C LEU A 35 27.45 3.20 5.85
N ALA A 36 28.06 4.39 5.70
CA ALA A 36 28.57 5.16 6.83
C ALA A 36 27.45 5.67 7.77
N LEU A 37 26.30 6.08 7.20
CA LEU A 37 25.14 6.51 8.00
C LEU A 37 24.48 5.36 8.78
N LEU A 38 24.50 4.14 8.22
CA LEU A 38 23.92 2.95 8.85
C LEU A 38 24.87 2.33 9.89
N ALA A 39 26.18 2.42 9.68
CA ALA A 39 27.19 2.03 10.67
C ALA A 39 27.15 2.89 11.95
N ALA A 40 26.59 4.11 11.88
CA ALA A 40 26.43 5.00 13.03
C ALA A 40 25.23 4.64 13.94
N ARG A 41 24.40 3.66 13.58
CA ARG A 41 23.22 3.28 14.35
C ARG A 41 23.60 2.26 15.45
N PRO A 42 23.20 2.46 16.72
CA PRO A 42 23.50 1.49 17.78
C PRO A 42 22.80 0.16 17.51
N GLN A 43 23.58 -0.92 17.41
CA GLN A 43 23.13 -2.27 17.06
C GLN A 43 22.81 -3.11 18.30
N ALA A 44 21.75 -3.92 18.21
CA ALA A 44 21.28 -4.81 19.27
C ALA A 44 21.76 -6.28 19.10
N CYS A 45 22.73 -6.54 18.22
CA CYS A 45 23.26 -7.89 18.00
C CYS A 45 24.35 -8.23 19.04
N GLY A 46 24.29 -9.43 19.63
CA GLY A 46 25.22 -9.88 20.68
C GLY A 46 26.62 -10.25 20.20
N THR A 47 26.83 -10.31 18.88
CA THR A 47 28.13 -10.45 18.22
C THR A 47 28.41 -9.21 17.38
N PRO A 48 29.69 -8.83 17.19
CA PRO A 48 30.05 -7.70 16.34
C PRO A 48 29.50 -7.89 14.92
N CYS A 49 28.75 -6.92 14.41
CA CYS A 49 28.25 -6.98 13.04
C CYS A 49 29.41 -6.91 12.04
N PRO A 50 29.30 -7.62 10.88
CA PRO A 50 30.29 -7.54 9.83
C PRO A 50 30.41 -6.11 9.28
N ASP A 51 31.59 -5.76 8.78
CA ASP A 51 31.80 -4.47 8.16
C ASP A 51 31.00 -4.33 6.87
N ALA A 52 30.75 -3.07 6.50
CA ALA A 52 29.99 -2.70 5.32
C ALA A 52 30.58 -3.25 4.01
N GLY A 53 31.91 -3.35 3.91
CA GLY A 53 32.61 -3.87 2.73
C GLY A 53 32.38 -5.35 2.53
N SER A 54 32.38 -6.14 3.62
CA SER A 54 32.05 -7.57 3.57
C SER A 54 30.62 -7.82 3.09
N LEU A 55 29.64 -7.01 3.55
CA LEU A 55 28.25 -7.11 3.09
C LEU A 55 28.07 -6.71 1.61
N ALA A 56 28.78 -5.67 1.17
CA ALA A 56 28.78 -5.27 -0.25
C ALA A 56 29.42 -6.34 -1.15
N ALA A 57 30.57 -6.90 -0.74
CA ALA A 57 31.23 -7.97 -1.48
C ALA A 57 30.38 -9.25 -1.53
N LEU A 58 29.58 -9.55 -0.49
CA LEU A 58 28.59 -10.61 -0.54
C LEU A 58 27.45 -10.31 -1.52
N ALA A 59 26.90 -9.10 -1.50
CA ALA A 59 25.82 -8.68 -2.41
C ALA A 59 26.25 -8.71 -3.90
N GLU A 60 27.51 -8.39 -4.18
CA GLU A 60 28.10 -8.44 -5.52
C GLU A 60 28.55 -9.85 -5.94
N GLY A 61 28.41 -10.86 -5.07
CA GLY A 61 28.82 -12.24 -5.36
C GLY A 61 30.35 -12.45 -5.39
N LYS A 62 31.13 -11.53 -4.81
CA LYS A 62 32.61 -11.57 -4.76
C LYS A 62 33.15 -12.37 -3.57
N LEU A 63 32.32 -12.67 -2.57
CA LEU A 63 32.70 -13.51 -1.43
C LEU A 63 32.54 -15.00 -1.77
N HIS A 64 33.53 -15.82 -1.43
CA HIS A 64 33.52 -17.27 -1.66
C HIS A 64 34.09 -18.04 -0.46
N GLY A 65 33.73 -19.31 -0.34
CA GLY A 65 34.24 -20.22 0.71
C GLY A 65 33.85 -19.81 2.12
N ALA A 66 34.72 -20.10 3.09
CA ALA A 66 34.45 -19.91 4.52
C ALA A 66 33.99 -18.48 4.91
N PRO A 67 34.55 -17.39 4.35
CA PRO A 67 34.05 -16.04 4.62
C PRO A 67 32.58 -15.83 4.20
N ARG A 68 32.16 -16.43 3.08
CA ARG A 68 30.77 -16.35 2.60
C ARG A 68 29.83 -17.07 3.56
N ASP A 69 30.21 -18.27 3.97
CA ASP A 69 29.38 -19.09 4.84
C ASP A 69 29.23 -18.46 6.23
N ALA A 70 30.31 -17.89 6.79
CA ALA A 70 30.26 -17.13 8.05
C ALA A 70 29.37 -15.88 7.98
N LEU A 71 29.38 -15.15 6.85
CA LEU A 71 28.48 -14.01 6.67
C LEU A 71 27.02 -14.46 6.57
N LEU A 72 26.74 -15.53 5.83
CA LEU A 72 25.38 -16.06 5.71
C LEU A 72 24.83 -16.53 7.07
N GLU A 73 25.63 -17.21 7.88
CA GLU A 73 25.28 -17.60 9.25
C GLU A 73 25.00 -16.37 10.13
N HIS A 74 25.78 -15.29 10.00
CA HIS A 74 25.49 -14.04 10.70
C HIS A 74 24.16 -13.41 10.24
N LEU A 75 23.85 -13.39 8.94
CA LEU A 75 22.58 -12.90 8.39
C LEU A 75 21.39 -13.76 8.83
N GLU A 76 21.63 -15.01 9.22
CA GLU A 76 20.61 -15.86 9.85
C GLU A 76 20.24 -15.37 11.25
N GLY A 77 21.23 -14.93 12.04
CA GLY A 77 21.05 -14.49 13.43
C GLY A 77 20.81 -13.00 13.67
N CYS A 78 21.20 -12.10 12.75
CA CYS A 78 21.10 -10.65 12.94
C CYS A 78 20.14 -10.00 11.90
N PRO A 79 18.90 -9.65 12.29
CA PRO A 79 17.89 -9.11 11.36
C PRO A 79 18.29 -7.76 10.75
N ASP A 80 19.07 -6.95 11.46
CA ASP A 80 19.56 -5.66 10.97
C ASP A 80 20.50 -5.82 9.77
N CYS A 81 21.48 -6.73 9.88
CA CYS A 81 22.40 -7.04 8.78
C CYS A 81 21.66 -7.70 7.60
N ARG A 82 20.66 -8.54 7.87
CA ARG A 82 19.79 -9.12 6.82
C ARG A 82 19.05 -8.04 6.04
N GLY A 83 18.43 -7.09 6.72
CA GLY A 83 17.74 -5.97 6.07
C GLY A 83 18.69 -5.13 5.21
N LEU A 84 19.89 -4.85 5.72
CA LEU A 84 20.91 -4.13 4.97
C LEU A 84 21.34 -4.88 3.69
N TRP A 85 21.58 -6.18 3.80
CA TRP A 85 21.96 -7.01 2.65
C TRP A 85 20.87 -7.06 1.58
N ILE A 86 19.58 -7.19 1.96
CA ILE A 86 18.45 -7.15 1.01
C ILE A 86 18.40 -5.79 0.29
N ALA A 87 18.60 -4.70 1.02
CA ALA A 87 18.64 -3.36 0.43
C ALA A 87 19.79 -3.20 -0.59
N LEU A 88 20.99 -3.70 -0.26
CA LEU A 88 22.13 -3.71 -1.18
C LEU A 88 21.89 -4.59 -2.40
N ALA A 89 21.38 -5.81 -2.21
CA ALA A 89 21.15 -6.79 -3.27
C ALA A 89 20.02 -6.40 -4.23
N SER A 90 19.02 -5.66 -3.76
CA SER A 90 17.93 -5.15 -4.59
C SER A 90 18.34 -3.96 -5.48
N GLY A 91 19.56 -3.45 -5.33
CA GLY A 91 20.01 -2.25 -6.05
C GLY A 91 19.20 -1.00 -5.70
N ALA A 92 18.40 -1.06 -4.62
CA ALA A 92 17.63 0.07 -4.13
C ALA A 92 18.62 1.17 -3.78
N HIS A 93 18.64 2.22 -4.61
CA HIS A 93 19.49 3.37 -4.38
C HIS A 93 19.12 3.94 -3.00
N ALA A 94 20.11 4.01 -2.10
CA ALA A 94 19.95 4.76 -0.86
C ALA A 94 19.43 6.16 -1.25
N PRO A 95 18.37 6.67 -0.60
CA PRO A 95 17.88 8.00 -0.90
C PRO A 95 19.06 8.95 -0.78
N SER A 96 19.38 9.65 -1.87
CA SER A 96 20.54 10.55 -1.94
C SER A 96 20.55 11.44 -0.71
N ALA A 97 21.68 11.52 -0.01
CA ALA A 97 21.87 12.38 1.16
C ALA A 97 21.48 13.85 0.87
N GLU A 98 21.47 14.24 -0.41
CA GLU A 98 21.02 15.54 -0.89
C GLU A 98 19.52 15.79 -0.64
N SER A 99 18.68 14.74 -0.65
CA SER A 99 17.25 14.86 -0.32
C SER A 99 16.99 15.15 1.16
N ALA A 100 17.81 14.57 2.06
CA ALA A 100 17.72 14.82 3.50
C ALA A 100 18.24 16.21 3.89
N ILE A 101 19.15 16.79 3.11
CA ILE A 101 19.70 18.13 3.35
C ILE A 101 18.77 19.23 2.80
N HIS A 102 18.05 18.97 1.70
CA HIS A 102 17.08 19.93 1.14
C HIS A 102 15.85 20.15 2.03
N GLU A 103 15.48 19.19 2.87
CA GLU A 103 14.36 19.33 3.82
C GLU A 103 14.76 20.13 5.09
N ALA A 104 16.06 20.25 5.38
CA ALA A 104 16.56 21.01 6.53
C ALA A 104 16.92 22.48 6.21
N ALA A 105 17.01 22.87 4.93
CA ALA A 105 17.54 24.17 4.52
C ALA A 105 16.48 25.27 4.25
N THR A 106 15.18 24.98 4.35
CA THR A 106 14.10 25.92 4.02
C THR A 106 13.35 26.45 5.25
N PHE A 107 14.05 26.77 6.34
CA PHE A 107 13.49 27.59 7.41
C PHE A 107 14.41 28.76 7.77
N ARG A 108 14.21 29.88 7.07
CA ARG A 108 14.59 31.21 7.56
C ARG A 108 13.35 32.11 7.69
N PRO A 109 13.23 32.89 8.79
CA PRO A 109 11.97 33.46 9.22
C PRO A 109 11.66 34.79 8.53
N LEU A 110 10.64 34.82 7.66
CA LEU A 110 10.09 36.06 7.10
C LEU A 110 8.97 36.57 8.03
N ARG A 111 9.35 37.35 9.03
CA ARG A 111 8.52 37.78 10.17
C ARG A 111 7.57 38.97 9.91
N TRP A 112 7.36 39.39 8.65
CA TRP A 112 6.70 40.67 8.32
C TRP A 112 5.46 40.59 7.41
N LEU A 113 4.89 39.40 7.16
CA LEU A 113 3.67 39.22 6.33
C LEU A 113 2.50 38.55 7.08
N ALA A 114 2.50 38.60 8.42
CA ALA A 114 1.59 37.83 9.26
C ALA A 114 0.25 38.54 9.62
N MET A 115 -0.42 39.21 8.68
CA MET A 115 -1.78 39.72 8.95
C MET A 115 -2.90 39.42 7.95
N PRO A 116 -2.68 38.84 6.75
CA PRO A 116 -3.78 38.20 6.01
C PRO A 116 -3.79 36.66 6.08
N ALA A 117 -2.67 36.02 6.50
CA ALA A 117 -2.51 34.57 6.40
C ALA A 117 -3.26 33.76 7.49
N ALA A 118 -3.58 34.35 8.64
CA ALA A 118 -4.23 33.63 9.74
C ALA A 118 -5.69 33.25 9.42
N ALA A 119 -6.42 34.08 8.68
CA ALA A 119 -7.78 33.76 8.24
C ALA A 119 -7.79 32.69 7.13
N GLY A 120 -6.81 32.72 6.22
CA GLY A 120 -6.63 31.71 5.19
C GLY A 120 -6.23 30.34 5.75
N ALA A 121 -5.34 30.28 6.73
CA ALA A 121 -4.91 29.04 7.35
C ALA A 121 -6.02 28.40 8.21
N ALA A 122 -6.80 29.19 8.95
CA ALA A 122 -7.96 28.69 9.70
C ALA A 122 -9.08 28.23 8.76
N GLY A 123 -9.33 28.96 7.67
CA GLY A 123 -10.28 28.57 6.63
C GLY A 123 -9.85 27.31 5.89
N LEU A 124 -8.58 27.17 5.53
CA LEU A 124 -8.04 25.97 4.87
C LEU A 124 -7.99 24.77 5.82
N ALA A 125 -7.66 24.97 7.10
CA ALA A 125 -7.70 23.90 8.10
C ALA A 125 -9.15 23.45 8.36
N ALA A 126 -10.09 24.39 8.53
CA ALA A 126 -11.51 24.07 8.65
C ALA A 126 -12.04 23.39 7.37
N PHE A 127 -11.62 23.85 6.19
CA PHE A 127 -11.95 23.22 4.92
C PHE A 127 -11.36 21.81 4.82
N LEU A 128 -10.09 21.57 5.17
CA LEU A 128 -9.51 20.23 5.14
C LEU A 128 -10.10 19.29 6.22
N LEU A 129 -10.63 19.83 7.32
CA LEU A 129 -11.28 19.08 8.40
C LEU A 129 -12.78 18.81 8.14
N PHE A 130 -13.48 19.73 7.46
CA PHE A 130 -14.92 19.66 7.17
C PHE A 130 -15.26 19.43 5.70
N TRP A 131 -14.27 19.41 4.80
CA TRP A 131 -14.50 18.92 3.44
C TRP A 131 -15.02 17.52 3.62
N PRO A 132 -16.22 17.21 3.08
CA PRO A 132 -16.74 15.87 3.17
C PRO A 132 -15.62 15.00 2.64
N GLN A 133 -15.16 14.03 3.44
CA GLN A 133 -14.46 12.89 2.88
C GLN A 133 -15.48 12.20 1.99
N ALA A 134 -15.72 12.80 0.81
CA ALA A 134 -16.42 12.22 -0.28
C ALA A 134 -15.76 10.86 -0.40
N GLY A 135 -16.55 9.81 -0.15
CA GLY A 135 -16.10 8.44 -0.27
C GLY A 135 -15.31 8.40 -1.56
N GLY A 136 -13.99 8.17 -1.44
CA GLY A 136 -13.09 8.34 -2.57
C GLY A 136 -13.69 7.54 -3.70
N GLU A 137 -13.97 8.21 -4.83
CA GLU A 137 -14.56 7.51 -5.96
C GLU A 137 -13.72 6.26 -6.22
N PRO A 138 -14.38 5.12 -6.45
CA PRO A 138 -13.68 3.87 -6.65
C PRO A 138 -12.66 4.06 -7.77
N ASP A 139 -11.47 3.51 -7.59
CA ASP A 139 -10.37 3.75 -8.50
C ASP A 139 -10.74 3.21 -9.90
N PRO A 140 -10.85 4.07 -10.93
CA PRO A 140 -11.34 3.65 -12.24
C PRO A 140 -10.43 2.60 -12.89
N ALA A 141 -9.12 2.62 -12.60
CA ALA A 141 -8.20 1.60 -13.07
C ALA A 141 -8.50 0.25 -12.41
N PHE A 142 -8.76 0.25 -11.10
CA PHE A 142 -9.15 -0.96 -10.37
C PHE A 142 -10.51 -1.50 -10.81
N GLN A 143 -11.49 -0.63 -11.08
CA GLN A 143 -12.80 -1.04 -11.58
C GLN A 143 -12.74 -1.61 -13.01
N ALA A 144 -11.90 -1.02 -13.87
CA ALA A 144 -11.63 -1.58 -15.20
C ALA A 144 -10.99 -2.97 -15.08
N PHE A 145 -9.97 -3.10 -14.23
CA PHE A 145 -9.33 -4.38 -13.94
C PHE A 145 -10.32 -5.42 -13.41
N LEU A 146 -11.16 -5.04 -12.45
CA LEU A 146 -12.22 -5.90 -11.92
C LEU A 146 -13.16 -6.36 -13.03
N THR A 147 -13.60 -5.47 -13.90
CA THR A 147 -14.49 -5.81 -15.00
C THR A 147 -13.84 -6.82 -15.96
N THR A 148 -12.57 -6.61 -16.32
CA THR A 148 -11.80 -7.52 -17.19
C THR A 148 -11.48 -8.86 -16.53
N ALA A 149 -11.13 -8.87 -15.25
CA ALA A 149 -10.90 -10.09 -14.47
C ALA A 149 -12.20 -10.88 -14.27
N SER A 150 -13.31 -10.18 -13.97
CA SER A 150 -14.64 -10.76 -13.78
C SER A 150 -15.18 -11.41 -15.04
N GLY A 151 -15.02 -10.76 -16.19
CA GLY A 151 -15.40 -11.35 -17.48
C GLY A 151 -14.72 -12.70 -17.75
N ARG A 152 -13.46 -12.87 -17.31
CA ARG A 152 -12.74 -14.15 -17.40
C ARG A 152 -13.19 -15.19 -16.37
N MET A 153 -13.58 -14.76 -15.17
CA MET A 153 -14.07 -15.65 -14.09
C MET A 153 -15.42 -16.27 -14.38
N VAL A 154 -16.33 -15.53 -15.03
CA VAL A 154 -17.67 -16.02 -15.37
C VAL A 154 -17.59 -17.20 -16.34
N ALA A 155 -16.55 -17.26 -17.19
CA ALA A 155 -16.38 -18.32 -18.18
C ALA A 155 -15.85 -19.66 -17.61
N SER A 156 -15.35 -19.71 -16.36
CA SER A 156 -14.62 -20.88 -15.84
C SER A 156 -15.32 -21.65 -14.69
N ARG A 157 -16.57 -21.34 -14.31
CA ARG A 157 -17.15 -21.82 -13.04
C ARG A 157 -18.36 -22.76 -13.11
N GLY A 158 -18.25 -23.85 -12.35
CA GLY A 158 -19.36 -24.49 -11.65
C GLY A 158 -19.63 -23.83 -10.29
N ALA A 159 -20.85 -23.96 -9.77
CA ALA A 159 -21.31 -23.33 -8.53
C ALA A 159 -20.61 -23.92 -7.30
N GLU A 160 -19.56 -23.27 -6.80
CA GLU A 160 -19.00 -23.64 -5.50
C GLU A 160 -19.51 -22.74 -4.37
N PRO A 161 -19.70 -23.33 -3.17
CA PRO A 161 -20.06 -22.57 -1.99
C PRO A 161 -18.91 -21.62 -1.63
N GLY A 162 -19.22 -20.34 -1.47
CA GLY A 162 -18.26 -19.32 -1.06
C GLY A 162 -17.47 -19.67 0.22
N PRO A 163 -16.50 -18.80 0.60
CA PRO A 163 -15.61 -19.01 1.74
C PRO A 163 -16.32 -19.58 2.99
N PRO A 164 -15.69 -20.49 3.75
CA PRO A 164 -16.34 -21.15 4.88
C PRO A 164 -16.96 -20.19 5.90
N TYR A 165 -16.31 -19.07 6.19
CA TYR A 165 -16.81 -18.06 7.13
C TYR A 165 -18.03 -17.29 6.59
N LEU A 166 -18.13 -17.13 5.27
CA LEU A 166 -19.32 -16.56 4.62
C LEU A 166 -20.52 -17.53 4.69
N ARG A 167 -20.30 -18.84 4.86
CA ARG A 167 -21.42 -19.80 5.04
C ARG A 167 -22.17 -19.56 6.35
N GLY A 168 -21.47 -19.22 7.43
CA GLY A 168 -22.09 -18.91 8.72
C GLY A 168 -22.84 -17.57 8.74
N LEU A 169 -22.55 -16.71 7.77
CA LEU A 169 -23.18 -15.40 7.60
C LEU A 169 -24.31 -15.43 6.54
N ARG A 170 -24.76 -16.63 6.14
CA ARG A 170 -25.89 -16.80 5.20
C ARG A 170 -27.23 -16.34 5.76
N ASP A 171 -27.36 -16.28 7.08
CA ASP A 171 -28.52 -15.73 7.76
C ASP A 171 -28.47 -14.19 7.67
N ASP A 172 -29.51 -13.59 7.07
CA ASP A 172 -29.68 -12.15 6.97
C ASP A 172 -29.58 -11.45 8.34
N ALA A 173 -30.01 -12.10 9.42
CA ALA A 173 -29.90 -11.54 10.77
C ALA A 173 -28.44 -11.51 11.27
N ALA A 174 -27.69 -12.60 11.04
CA ALA A 174 -26.27 -12.68 11.40
C ALA A 174 -25.43 -11.69 10.58
N ALA A 175 -25.75 -11.56 9.29
CA ALA A 175 -25.15 -10.59 8.38
C ALA A 175 -25.46 -9.14 8.79
N ALA A 176 -26.70 -8.84 9.17
CA ALA A 176 -27.11 -7.50 9.58
C ALA A 176 -26.44 -7.05 10.89
N ALA A 177 -26.14 -7.99 11.79
CA ALA A 177 -25.48 -7.73 13.08
C ALA A 177 -23.99 -7.38 12.97
N LEU A 178 -23.37 -7.57 11.80
CA LEU A 178 -21.97 -7.21 11.59
C LEU A 178 -21.77 -5.69 11.51
N PRO A 179 -20.61 -5.17 11.97
CA PRO A 179 -20.21 -3.79 11.72
C PRO A 179 -20.23 -3.45 10.22
N GLU A 180 -20.58 -2.21 9.87
CA GLU A 180 -20.75 -1.78 8.47
C GLU A 180 -19.52 -2.04 7.59
N ARG A 181 -18.32 -1.83 8.13
CA ARG A 181 -17.04 -2.15 7.48
C ARG A 181 -16.88 -3.64 7.13
N SER A 182 -17.31 -4.53 8.02
CA SER A 182 -17.23 -5.98 7.83
C SER A 182 -18.26 -6.43 6.78
N ARG A 183 -19.44 -5.79 6.75
CA ARG A 183 -20.45 -6.00 5.70
C ARG A 183 -19.95 -5.52 4.34
N ALA A 184 -19.35 -4.33 4.26
CA ALA A 184 -18.76 -3.80 3.03
C ALA A 184 -17.69 -4.75 2.47
N PHE A 185 -16.79 -5.22 3.34
CA PHE A 185 -15.76 -6.19 2.97
C PHE A 185 -16.34 -7.52 2.47
N ALA A 186 -17.30 -8.10 3.19
CA ALA A 186 -17.98 -9.32 2.77
C ALA A 186 -18.71 -9.16 1.42
N ALA A 187 -19.38 -8.02 1.23
CA ALA A 187 -20.04 -7.68 -0.03
C ALA A 187 -19.04 -7.58 -1.19
N GLY A 188 -17.85 -7.01 -0.94
CA GLY A 188 -16.75 -6.98 -1.90
C GLY A 188 -16.31 -8.37 -2.32
N GLN A 189 -16.02 -9.24 -1.34
CA GLN A 189 -15.63 -10.63 -1.63
C GLN A 189 -16.70 -11.38 -2.42
N TRP A 190 -17.96 -11.19 -2.03
CA TRP A 190 -19.09 -11.82 -2.70
C TRP A 190 -19.26 -11.34 -4.14
N SER A 191 -19.09 -10.03 -4.40
CA SER A 191 -19.25 -9.47 -5.75
C SER A 191 -18.28 -10.08 -6.78
N VAL A 192 -17.13 -10.57 -6.33
CA VAL A 192 -16.13 -11.27 -7.16
C VAL A 192 -16.39 -12.78 -7.23
N SER A 193 -16.97 -13.34 -6.18
CA SER A 193 -17.22 -14.77 -6.06
C SER A 193 -18.51 -15.22 -6.75
N ALA A 194 -19.52 -14.35 -6.82
CA ALA A 194 -20.83 -14.69 -7.33
C ALA A 194 -20.96 -14.43 -8.83
N SER A 195 -20.96 -15.51 -9.62
CA SER A 195 -22.00 -15.59 -10.65
C SER A 195 -23.27 -16.05 -9.94
N PRO A 196 -24.44 -15.42 -10.15
CA PRO A 196 -25.69 -16.01 -9.68
C PRO A 196 -25.80 -17.39 -10.34
N PRO A 197 -25.84 -18.50 -9.58
CA PRO A 197 -26.25 -19.76 -10.17
C PRO A 197 -27.64 -19.54 -10.78
N GLU A 198 -27.85 -19.99 -12.02
CA GLU A 198 -29.21 -20.10 -12.56
C GLU A 198 -30.01 -21.00 -11.60
N GLY A 199 -30.79 -20.38 -10.70
CA GLY A 199 -31.65 -21.07 -9.73
C GLY A 199 -31.09 -21.38 -8.34
N GLY A 200 -29.90 -20.90 -7.94
CA GLY A 200 -29.38 -21.13 -6.58
C GLY A 200 -29.66 -19.97 -5.61
N GLU A 201 -29.89 -20.29 -4.34
CA GLU A 201 -30.05 -19.34 -3.22
C GLU A 201 -28.97 -18.26 -3.28
N GLY A 202 -29.39 -17.04 -3.61
CA GLY A 202 -28.50 -15.90 -3.81
C GLY A 202 -27.78 -15.47 -2.54
N ALA A 203 -26.93 -14.45 -2.66
CA ALA A 203 -26.34 -13.79 -1.50
C ALA A 203 -27.41 -13.47 -0.45
N PRO A 204 -27.07 -13.49 0.85
CA PRO A 204 -27.92 -12.89 1.87
C PRO A 204 -28.28 -11.47 1.43
N ARG A 205 -29.58 -11.14 1.42
CA ARG A 205 -30.06 -9.82 1.00
C ARG A 205 -29.43 -8.72 1.85
N ALA A 206 -29.06 -9.04 3.08
CA ALA A 206 -28.34 -8.16 4.00
C ALA A 206 -26.95 -7.71 3.50
N TRP A 207 -26.25 -8.47 2.65
CA TRP A 207 -24.95 -8.04 2.10
C TRP A 207 -25.11 -7.13 0.88
N LEU A 208 -26.21 -7.31 0.16
CA LEU A 208 -26.52 -6.48 -1.00
C LEU A 208 -27.03 -5.10 -0.59
N ARG A 209 -27.52 -4.94 0.64
CA ARG A 209 -28.02 -3.66 1.15
C ARG A 209 -26.91 -2.82 1.76
N ALA A 210 -26.57 -1.74 1.08
CA ALA A 210 -25.77 -0.67 1.66
C ALA A 210 -26.53 0.02 2.81
N PRO A 211 -25.85 0.85 3.64
CA PRO A 211 -26.46 1.53 4.78
C PRO A 211 -27.69 2.38 4.45
N ASP A 212 -27.82 2.82 3.20
CA ASP A 212 -28.98 3.57 2.67
C ASP A 212 -30.18 2.68 2.31
N GLY A 213 -30.09 1.37 2.55
CA GLY A 213 -31.15 0.39 2.29
C GLY A 213 -31.26 -0.05 0.83
N ARG A 214 -30.46 0.49 -0.09
CA ARG A 214 -30.45 0.05 -1.49
C ARG A 214 -29.73 -1.29 -1.61
N ALA A 215 -30.44 -2.27 -2.18
CA ALA A 215 -29.91 -3.61 -2.48
C ALA A 215 -29.02 -3.58 -3.75
N ASP A 216 -28.06 -2.66 -3.78
CA ASP A 216 -27.16 -2.46 -4.91
C ASP A 216 -25.71 -2.57 -4.42
N LEU A 217 -24.96 -3.52 -4.99
CA LEU A 217 -23.53 -3.66 -4.71
C LEU A 217 -22.76 -2.38 -5.05
N GLN A 218 -23.25 -1.56 -5.99
CA GLN A 218 -22.65 -0.25 -6.27
C GLN A 218 -22.89 0.79 -5.16
N ALA A 219 -23.90 0.60 -4.31
CA ALA A 219 -24.12 1.48 -3.17
C ALA A 219 -22.99 1.33 -2.12
N TRP A 220 -22.33 0.17 -2.05
CA TRP A 220 -21.11 0.01 -1.23
C TRP A 220 -19.90 0.73 -1.82
N ALA A 221 -19.77 0.72 -3.16
CA ALA A 221 -18.68 1.40 -3.86
C ALA A 221 -18.74 2.93 -3.75
N SER A 222 -19.91 3.49 -3.44
CA SER A 222 -20.13 4.93 -3.25
C SER A 222 -20.32 5.35 -1.79
N ALA A 223 -20.40 4.39 -0.86
CA ALA A 223 -20.56 4.67 0.56
C ALA A 223 -19.22 5.07 1.23
N GLY A 224 -19.29 5.57 2.47
CA GLY A 224 -18.11 5.87 3.30
C GLY A 224 -17.15 4.68 3.52
N TYR A 225 -17.59 3.46 3.16
CA TYR A 225 -16.87 2.19 3.31
C TYR A 225 -16.36 1.59 1.98
N ALA A 226 -16.31 2.37 0.90
CA ALA A 226 -15.81 1.92 -0.41
C ALA A 226 -14.43 1.23 -0.34
N ASP A 227 -13.53 1.72 0.52
CA ASP A 227 -12.20 1.12 0.70
C ASP A 227 -12.25 -0.33 1.20
N TYR A 228 -13.17 -0.66 2.12
CA TYR A 228 -13.32 -2.05 2.60
C TYR A 228 -13.98 -2.94 1.55
N PHE A 229 -14.91 -2.39 0.78
CA PHE A 229 -15.54 -3.08 -0.33
C PHE A 229 -14.50 -3.46 -1.40
N GLU A 230 -13.69 -2.49 -1.86
CA GLU A 230 -12.60 -2.74 -2.81
C GLU A 230 -11.57 -3.72 -2.25
N LEU A 231 -11.25 -3.63 -0.96
CA LEU A 231 -10.35 -4.56 -0.30
C LEU A 231 -10.88 -6.00 -0.32
N GLY A 232 -12.18 -6.19 -0.07
CA GLY A 232 -12.83 -7.49 -0.20
C GLY A 232 -12.76 -8.03 -1.63
N GLN A 233 -13.02 -7.18 -2.63
CA GLN A 233 -12.91 -7.57 -4.04
C GLN A 233 -11.50 -8.05 -4.40
N TRP A 234 -10.48 -7.33 -3.92
CA TRP A 234 -9.09 -7.65 -4.17
C TRP A 234 -8.69 -9.02 -3.59
N LEU A 235 -9.05 -9.28 -2.33
CA LEU A 235 -8.71 -10.56 -1.68
C LEU A 235 -9.39 -11.74 -2.35
N ALA A 236 -10.66 -11.59 -2.72
CA ALA A 236 -11.36 -12.61 -3.48
C ALA A 236 -10.67 -12.89 -4.83
N LEU A 237 -10.31 -11.85 -5.59
CA LEU A 237 -9.60 -12.02 -6.86
C LEU A 237 -8.27 -12.76 -6.69
N ARG A 238 -7.50 -12.38 -5.68
CA ARG A 238 -6.19 -12.99 -5.42
C ARG A 238 -6.28 -14.44 -5.00
N ARG A 239 -7.23 -14.76 -4.11
CA ARG A 239 -7.53 -16.14 -3.71
C ARG A 239 -7.82 -17.00 -4.94
N LEU A 240 -8.62 -16.48 -5.86
CA LEU A 240 -8.95 -17.19 -7.11
C LEU A 240 -7.76 -17.35 -8.04
N GLY A 241 -6.85 -16.37 -8.07
CA GLY A 241 -5.57 -16.52 -8.74
C GLY A 241 -4.72 -17.64 -8.14
N CYS A 242 -4.69 -17.72 -6.82
CA CYS A 242 -3.94 -18.73 -6.09
C CYS A 242 -4.52 -20.15 -6.18
N GLU A 243 -5.84 -20.26 -6.31
CA GLU A 243 -6.53 -21.51 -6.63
C GLU A 243 -6.35 -21.92 -8.10
N GLY A 244 -5.60 -21.15 -8.91
CA GLY A 244 -5.39 -21.39 -10.34
C GLY A 244 -6.64 -21.17 -11.20
N ARG A 245 -7.69 -20.55 -10.62
CA ARG A 245 -8.99 -20.31 -11.29
C ARG A 245 -8.97 -19.07 -12.16
N VAL A 246 -8.04 -18.16 -11.88
CA VAL A 246 -7.81 -16.93 -12.66
C VAL A 246 -6.33 -16.82 -12.95
N HIS A 247 -5.97 -16.83 -14.22
CA HIS A 247 -4.60 -16.47 -14.58
C HIS A 247 -4.50 -14.95 -14.68
N LEU A 248 -3.84 -14.33 -13.69
CA LEU A 248 -3.44 -12.93 -13.77
C LEU A 248 -2.13 -12.84 -14.54
N SER A 249 -2.04 -11.94 -15.50
CA SER A 249 -0.76 -11.61 -16.13
C SER A 249 0.17 -10.90 -15.11
N ALA A 250 1.45 -10.80 -15.43
CA ALA A 250 2.41 -10.06 -14.60
C ALA A 250 2.00 -8.58 -14.45
N GLY A 251 1.51 -7.95 -15.53
CA GLY A 251 1.01 -6.58 -15.51
C GLY A 251 -0.23 -6.42 -14.64
N GLU A 252 -1.17 -7.34 -14.75
CA GLU A 252 -2.40 -7.37 -13.92
C GLU A 252 -2.09 -7.58 -12.44
N SER A 253 -1.11 -8.43 -12.14
CA SER A 253 -0.63 -8.63 -10.77
C SER A 253 -0.01 -7.37 -10.19
N GLN A 254 0.77 -6.64 -10.99
CA GLN A 254 1.40 -5.38 -10.58
C GLN A 254 0.38 -4.25 -10.40
N GLU A 255 -0.60 -4.16 -11.28
CA GLU A 255 -1.70 -3.20 -11.18
C GLU A 255 -2.56 -3.47 -9.95
N ALA A 256 -2.86 -4.75 -9.67
CA ALA A 256 -3.57 -5.15 -8.46
C ALA A 256 -2.78 -4.78 -7.18
N LEU A 257 -1.46 -4.98 -7.15
CA LEU A 257 -0.63 -4.55 -6.01
C LEU A 257 -0.63 -3.02 -5.85
N SER A 258 -0.57 -2.30 -6.96
CA SER A 258 -0.62 -0.83 -6.96
C SER A 258 -1.98 -0.32 -6.45
N ALA A 259 -3.08 -0.96 -6.84
CA ALA A 259 -4.41 -0.66 -6.34
C ALA A 259 -4.51 -0.92 -4.83
N LEU A 260 -3.97 -2.04 -4.34
CA LEU A 260 -3.93 -2.34 -2.91
C LEU A 260 -3.13 -1.28 -2.13
N ALA A 261 -1.95 -0.88 -2.63
CA ALA A 261 -1.16 0.17 -2.00
C ALA A 261 -1.94 1.51 -1.94
N ARG A 262 -2.74 1.83 -2.96
CA ARG A 262 -3.62 3.00 -2.96
C ARG A 262 -4.75 2.89 -1.94
N ILE A 263 -5.40 1.73 -1.84
CA ILE A 263 -6.43 1.46 -0.80
C ILE A 263 -5.81 1.65 0.59
N LEU A 264 -4.63 1.07 0.83
CA LEU A 264 -3.92 1.21 2.10
C LEU A 264 -3.59 2.66 2.44
N ALA A 265 -3.03 3.40 1.49
CA ALA A 265 -2.74 4.81 1.68
C ALA A 265 -4.01 5.63 1.97
N ARG A 266 -5.16 5.27 1.39
CA ARG A 266 -6.44 5.90 1.73
C ARG A 266 -6.89 5.56 3.15
N VAL A 267 -6.87 4.29 3.54
CA VAL A 267 -7.22 3.85 4.91
C VAL A 267 -6.31 4.52 5.94
N GLU A 268 -5.01 4.59 5.70
CA GLU A 268 -4.03 5.21 6.60
C GLU A 268 -4.24 6.72 6.73
N ARG A 269 -4.51 7.42 5.61
CA ARG A 269 -4.79 8.87 5.61
C ARG A 269 -6.05 9.25 6.38
N ARG A 270 -7.03 8.36 6.51
CA ARG A 270 -8.21 8.64 7.36
C ARG A 270 -7.88 8.71 8.85
N ARG A 271 -6.61 8.47 9.22
CA ARG A 271 -6.09 8.10 10.54
C ARG A 271 -6.78 6.83 11.02
N PRO A 272 -6.05 5.81 11.49
CA PRO A 272 -6.69 4.63 12.04
C PRO A 272 -7.47 5.03 13.30
N ALA A 273 -8.77 5.20 13.13
CA ALA A 273 -9.68 5.61 14.20
C ALA A 273 -10.02 4.41 15.09
N SER A 274 -9.88 3.18 14.56
CA SER A 274 -10.20 1.95 15.26
C SER A 274 -9.05 0.94 15.25
N ASP A 275 -9.04 0.04 16.23
CA ASP A 275 -8.06 -1.06 16.28
C ASP A 275 -8.18 -2.01 15.08
N LEU A 276 -9.36 -2.07 14.48
CA LEU A 276 -9.58 -2.79 13.24
C LEU A 276 -8.76 -2.20 12.09
N ASP A 277 -8.66 -0.88 11.99
CA ASP A 277 -7.92 -0.22 10.91
C ASP A 277 -6.43 -0.49 11.05
N LYS A 278 -5.93 -0.45 12.29
CA LYS A 278 -4.54 -0.84 12.60
C LYS A 278 -4.29 -2.30 12.26
N ALA A 279 -5.25 -3.17 12.60
CA ALA A 279 -5.13 -4.60 12.38
C ALA A 279 -5.18 -4.96 10.89
N ALA A 280 -6.01 -4.26 10.11
CA ALA A 280 -6.11 -4.37 8.66
C ALA A 280 -4.85 -3.82 7.97
N LEU A 281 -4.39 -2.63 8.35
CA LEU A 281 -3.13 -2.07 7.86
C LEU A 281 -1.94 -2.99 8.18
N GLY A 282 -1.88 -3.53 9.40
CA GLY A 282 -0.84 -4.46 9.82
C GLY A 282 -0.81 -5.74 8.97
N ALA A 283 -1.96 -6.41 8.83
CA ALA A 283 -2.09 -7.61 8.01
C ALA A 283 -1.69 -7.33 6.55
N LEU A 284 -2.22 -6.26 5.95
CA LEU A 284 -1.98 -5.94 4.55
C LEU A 284 -0.55 -5.46 4.28
N SER A 285 0.06 -4.73 5.21
CA SER A 285 1.46 -4.34 5.12
C SER A 285 2.40 -5.55 5.10
N ALA A 286 2.10 -6.58 5.91
CA ALA A 286 2.82 -7.84 5.90
C ALA A 286 2.71 -8.57 4.55
N CYS A 287 1.54 -8.49 3.88
CA CYS A 287 1.38 -9.10 2.56
C CYS A 287 2.12 -8.34 1.46
N VAL A 288 2.16 -7.00 1.50
CA VAL A 288 2.82 -6.17 0.47
C VAL A 288 4.34 -6.18 0.62
N GLY A 289 4.87 -6.26 1.85
CA GLY A 289 6.30 -6.22 2.12
C GLY A 289 7.09 -7.50 1.78
N ALA A 290 6.42 -8.63 1.53
CA ALA A 290 7.04 -9.95 1.45
C ALA A 290 7.72 -10.30 0.11
N GLY A 291 7.93 -9.36 -0.82
CA GLY A 291 8.47 -9.67 -2.15
C GLY A 291 7.43 -10.36 -3.05
N PRO A 292 7.80 -11.26 -3.98
CA PRO A 292 6.81 -12.01 -4.77
C PRO A 292 5.95 -12.84 -3.82
N VAL A 293 4.75 -12.34 -3.54
CA VAL A 293 3.84 -12.91 -2.54
C VAL A 293 3.43 -14.30 -3.00
N ASP A 294 3.91 -15.33 -2.30
CA ASP A 294 3.42 -16.68 -2.52
C ASP A 294 1.98 -16.83 -2.04
N CYS A 295 1.26 -17.79 -2.64
CA CYS A 295 -0.14 -17.99 -2.34
C CYS A 295 -0.43 -18.44 -0.90
N ILE A 296 0.56 -19.01 -0.23
CA ILE A 296 0.45 -19.48 1.16
C ILE A 296 0.40 -18.27 2.10
N SER A 297 1.30 -17.31 1.91
CA SER A 297 1.39 -16.08 2.69
C SER A 297 0.15 -15.22 2.49
N LEU A 298 -0.36 -15.16 1.25
CA LEU A 298 -1.57 -14.41 0.95
C LEU A 298 -2.83 -15.02 1.57
N ASN A 299 -2.96 -16.36 1.54
CA ASN A 299 -4.07 -17.04 2.21
C ASN A 299 -4.03 -16.80 3.73
N ARG A 300 -2.86 -16.91 4.35
CA ARG A 300 -2.68 -16.62 5.78
C ARG A 300 -3.05 -15.17 6.12
N CYS A 301 -2.59 -14.22 5.31
CA CYS A 301 -2.97 -12.82 5.41
C CYS A 301 -4.49 -12.60 5.35
N SER A 302 -5.15 -13.26 4.38
CA SER A 302 -6.60 -13.19 4.20
C SER A 302 -7.33 -13.73 5.43
N GLU A 303 -6.92 -14.89 5.92
CA GLU A 303 -7.50 -15.52 7.12
C GLU A 303 -7.31 -14.65 8.37
N GLU A 304 -6.13 -14.04 8.54
CA GLU A 304 -5.88 -13.14 9.66
C GLU A 304 -6.75 -11.88 9.59
N LEU A 305 -6.86 -11.27 8.41
CA LEU A 305 -7.71 -10.10 8.20
C LEU A 305 -9.19 -10.44 8.43
N GLU A 306 -9.65 -11.58 7.90
CA GLU A 306 -11.01 -12.08 8.11
C GLU A 306 -11.28 -12.32 9.59
N GLY A 307 -10.37 -13.01 10.30
CA GLY A 307 -10.49 -13.22 11.74
C GLY A 307 -10.64 -11.92 12.52
N LYS A 308 -9.90 -10.87 12.13
CA LYS A 308 -9.99 -9.54 12.75
C LYS A 308 -11.27 -8.79 12.38
N LEU A 309 -11.73 -8.87 11.13
CA LEU A 309 -12.94 -8.21 10.65
C LEU A 309 -14.23 -8.80 11.21
N PHE A 310 -14.23 -10.10 11.50
CA PHE A 310 -15.41 -10.83 11.95
C PHE A 310 -15.35 -11.26 13.42
N ALA A 311 -14.28 -10.93 14.16
CA ALA A 311 -14.25 -11.06 15.62
C ALA A 311 -15.34 -10.17 16.25
N LYS A 312 -16.19 -10.78 17.09
CA LYS A 312 -17.24 -10.10 17.85
C LYS A 312 -16.68 -9.30 19.01
#